data_AF-A0A967AL86-F1
#
_entry.id   AF-A0A967AL86-F1
#
_cell.length_a   1.000
_cell.length_b   1.000
_cell.length_c   1.000
_cell.angle_alpha   90.00
_cell.angle_beta   90.00
_cell.angle_gamma   90.00
#
_symmetry.space_group_name_H-M   'P 1'
#
loop_
_entity.id
_entity.type
_entity.pdbx_description
1 polymer ?
#
loop_
_entity_poly.entity_id
_entity_poly.type
_entity_poly.pdbx_seq_one_letter_code
_entity_poly.pdbx_strand_id
1 'polypeptide(L)'
;MLKQLIDYHADELYSVLQFRADCGEAVQRLRADYQLLFNIDAQHRGRLRLPQDGHTSTAIFSHESPTQNFSIAELSRWTKSMQFIHEDIWHIWLGFDHVLFLLALLLPAVMVRRDCLWQAAGEFSAVCWNVLSIVTAFTVAHSLTLSLAALEIIQLPSRLVESTIAASVVLVGLGNLYPTMITRRWMVAFGFGLIHGFGFAAVLTDLGLSHDLLLVSLVSFNVGVEIGQLAIVAPFLPLAYLIRHSWSYPRLVLTGGSLAVIAIALVWFTERAFDLQLFSL
;
A
#
# COMPACT_ATOMS: atom_id res chain seq x y z
N MET A 1 -10.00 -32.16 18.63
CA MET A 1 -8.95 -32.98 17.96
C MET A 1 -8.07 -32.03 17.17
N LEU A 2 -6.76 -31.98 17.47
CA LEU A 2 -5.79 -31.15 16.73
C LEU A 2 -5.37 -31.89 15.46
N LYS A 3 -5.48 -31.26 14.30
CA LYS A 3 -4.91 -31.76 13.04
C LYS A 3 -3.94 -30.72 12.50
N GLN A 4 -2.74 -31.15 12.16
CA GLN A 4 -1.79 -30.35 11.42
C GLN A 4 -1.93 -30.68 9.93
N LEU A 5 -2.09 -29.64 9.12
CA LEU A 5 -2.26 -29.70 7.67
C LEU A 5 -1.26 -28.75 7.03
N ILE A 6 -1.08 -28.89 5.73
CA ILE A 6 -0.31 -27.95 4.91
C ILE A 6 -1.29 -27.40 3.88
N ASP A 7 -1.39 -26.07 3.79
CA ASP A 7 -2.21 -25.37 2.81
C ASP A 7 -1.31 -24.48 1.95
N TYR A 8 -1.66 -24.30 0.69
CA TYR A 8 -0.98 -23.40 -0.23
C TYR A 8 -1.90 -22.21 -0.50
N HIS A 9 -1.43 -21.01 -0.20
CA HIS A 9 -2.21 -19.80 -0.41
C HIS A 9 -1.30 -18.68 -0.92
N ALA A 10 -1.69 -18.04 -2.03
CA ALA A 10 -0.94 -16.95 -2.66
C ALA A 10 0.57 -17.26 -2.87
N ASP A 11 0.89 -18.45 -3.39
CA ASP A 11 2.26 -18.97 -3.57
C ASP A 11 3.10 -19.19 -2.29
N GLU A 12 2.48 -19.11 -1.11
CA GLU A 12 3.12 -19.37 0.18
C GLU A 12 2.60 -20.66 0.85
N LEU A 13 3.51 -21.30 1.60
CA LEU A 13 3.26 -22.54 2.35
C LEU A 13 2.81 -22.21 3.77
N TYR A 14 1.58 -22.60 4.10
CA TYR A 14 1.02 -22.42 5.43
C TYR A 14 0.98 -23.75 6.19
N SER A 15 1.55 -23.77 7.40
CA SER A 15 1.27 -24.83 8.37
C SER A 15 -0.05 -24.52 9.06
N VAL A 16 -1.08 -25.30 8.77
CA VAL A 16 -2.44 -25.08 9.28
C VAL A 16 -2.70 -25.97 10.49
N LEU A 17 -3.08 -25.37 11.61
CA LEU A 17 -3.52 -26.06 12.81
C LEU A 17 -5.03 -25.95 12.93
N GLN A 18 -5.74 -27.07 12.75
CA GLN A 18 -7.19 -27.10 12.85
C GLN A 18 -7.64 -27.38 14.30
N PHE A 19 -8.40 -26.45 14.85
CA PHE A 19 -9.04 -26.58 16.16
C PHE A 19 -10.56 -26.74 15.98
N ARG A 20 -11.13 -27.73 16.67
CA ARG A 20 -12.57 -27.92 16.78
C ARG A 20 -12.92 -28.04 18.25
N ALA A 21 -13.81 -27.18 18.72
CA ALA A 21 -14.38 -27.18 20.06
C ALA A 21 -15.90 -27.24 19.93
N ASP A 22 -16.53 -28.16 20.65
CA ASP A 22 -17.98 -28.22 20.75
C ASP A 22 -18.38 -27.42 21.99
N CYS A 23 -19.00 -26.26 21.76
CA CYS A 23 -19.47 -25.39 22.83
C CYS A 23 -20.92 -25.77 23.20
N GLY A 24 -21.19 -25.95 24.50
CA GLY A 24 -22.52 -26.31 25.00
C GLY A 24 -23.56 -25.20 24.91
N GLU A 25 -23.13 -23.95 24.69
CA GLU A 25 -23.97 -22.77 24.52
C GLU A 25 -23.52 -21.96 23.31
N ALA A 26 -24.42 -21.11 22.79
CA ALA A 26 -24.10 -20.18 21.71
C ALA A 26 -23.02 -19.19 22.18
N VAL A 27 -21.82 -19.32 21.62
CA VAL A 27 -20.69 -18.43 21.93
C VAL A 27 -20.99 -17.05 21.36
N GLN A 28 -21.02 -16.02 22.20
CA GLN A 28 -21.25 -14.64 21.73
C GLN A 28 -19.95 -13.89 21.45
N ARG A 29 -18.87 -14.23 22.18
CA ARG A 29 -17.54 -13.63 22.01
C ARG A 29 -16.48 -14.72 22.05
N LEU A 30 -15.55 -14.65 21.12
CA LEU A 30 -14.37 -15.51 21.08
C LEU A 30 -13.14 -14.62 21.16
N ARG A 31 -12.30 -14.85 22.17
CA ARG A 31 -10.97 -14.25 22.26
C ARG A 31 -9.96 -15.29 21.83
N ALA A 32 -9.16 -14.97 20.83
CA ALA A 32 -8.05 -15.80 20.37
C ALA A 32 -6.73 -15.07 20.65
N ASP A 33 -5.77 -15.80 21.20
CA ASP A 33 -4.42 -15.30 21.44
C ASP A 33 -3.43 -16.21 20.71
N TYR A 34 -2.51 -15.60 19.97
CA TYR A 34 -1.49 -16.30 19.21
C TYR A 34 -0.17 -15.55 19.33
N GLN A 35 0.87 -16.24 19.80
CA GLN A 35 2.21 -15.68 20.00
C GLN A 35 3.31 -16.60 19.45
N LEU A 36 2.92 -17.63 18.68
CA LEU A 36 3.85 -18.62 18.19
C LEU A 36 4.83 -17.96 17.20
N LEU A 37 6.13 -18.19 17.37
CA LEU A 37 7.24 -17.67 16.55
C LEU A 37 7.49 -16.16 16.59
N PHE A 38 6.65 -15.35 17.23
CA PHE A 38 6.88 -13.90 17.32
C PHE A 38 8.17 -13.52 18.07
N ASN A 39 8.68 -14.42 18.92
CA ASN A 39 9.97 -14.26 19.61
C ASN A 39 11.19 -14.67 18.76
N ILE A 40 10.97 -15.31 17.61
CA ILE A 40 12.01 -15.76 16.68
C ILE A 40 12.02 -14.84 15.45
N ASP A 41 10.85 -14.51 14.92
CA ASP A 41 10.65 -13.67 13.75
C ASP A 41 9.52 -12.66 14.03
N ALA A 42 9.88 -11.37 14.07
CA ALA A 42 8.94 -10.28 14.29
C ALA A 42 8.00 -10.04 13.10
N GLN A 43 8.37 -10.51 11.89
CA GLN A 43 7.54 -10.43 10.69
C GLN A 43 6.57 -11.60 10.56
N HIS A 44 6.70 -12.63 11.41
CA HIS A 44 5.79 -13.77 11.40
C HIS A 44 4.35 -13.31 11.59
N ARG A 45 3.42 -13.91 10.83
CA ARG A 45 1.99 -13.62 10.90
C ARG A 45 1.21 -14.90 11.14
N GLY A 46 0.37 -14.89 12.18
CA GLY A 46 -0.60 -15.96 12.42
C GLY A 46 -1.92 -15.65 11.71
N ARG A 47 -2.57 -16.65 11.12
CA ARG A 47 -3.91 -16.48 10.51
C ARG A 47 -4.92 -17.41 11.16
N LEU A 48 -6.06 -16.86 11.58
CA LEU A 48 -7.22 -17.63 12.04
C LEU A 48 -8.34 -17.52 11.00
N ARG A 49 -8.87 -18.66 10.57
CA ARG A 49 -10.12 -18.76 9.80
C ARG A 49 -11.18 -19.39 10.69
N LEU A 50 -12.26 -18.67 10.95
CA LEU A 50 -13.41 -19.11 11.74
C LEU A 50 -14.64 -19.25 10.81
N PRO A 51 -14.96 -20.46 10.32
CA PRO A 51 -16.16 -20.70 9.52
C PRO A 51 -17.41 -20.74 10.42
N GLN A 52 -18.45 -19.96 10.08
CA GLN A 52 -19.73 -19.88 10.80
C GLN A 52 -20.89 -19.62 9.82
N ASP A 53 -21.92 -20.47 9.83
CA ASP A 53 -23.18 -20.29 9.08
C ASP A 53 -23.03 -19.80 7.61
N GLY A 54 -22.02 -20.32 6.90
CA GLY A 54 -21.73 -19.96 5.50
C GLY A 54 -20.85 -18.72 5.31
N HIS A 55 -20.45 -18.04 6.39
CA HIS A 55 -19.50 -16.94 6.39
C HIS A 55 -18.18 -17.35 7.07
N THR A 56 -17.04 -16.95 6.52
CA THR A 56 -15.74 -17.15 7.16
C THR A 56 -15.26 -15.82 7.71
N SER A 57 -15.05 -15.73 9.01
CA SER A 57 -14.35 -14.60 9.63
C SER A 57 -12.87 -14.92 9.71
N THR A 58 -12.04 -13.97 9.28
CA THR A 58 -10.59 -14.08 9.31
C THR A 58 -10.01 -13.07 10.29
N ALA A 59 -8.88 -13.40 10.92
CA ALA A 59 -8.03 -12.39 11.55
C ALA A 59 -6.57 -12.75 11.37
N ILE A 60 -5.75 -11.71 11.43
CA ILE A 60 -4.31 -11.78 11.37
C ILE A 60 -3.78 -11.42 12.76
N PHE A 61 -2.86 -12.24 13.26
CA PHE A 61 -2.09 -11.96 14.46
C PHE A 61 -0.70 -11.49 14.04
N SER A 62 -0.24 -10.41 14.65
CA SER A 62 1.13 -9.92 14.54
C SER A 62 1.72 -9.73 15.94
N HIS A 63 3.01 -9.43 16.02
CA HIS A 63 3.68 -9.08 17.28
C HIS A 63 3.00 -7.88 17.99
N GLU A 64 2.41 -6.95 17.24
CA GLU A 64 1.72 -5.77 17.79
C GLU A 64 0.26 -6.06 18.19
N SER A 65 -0.38 -7.03 17.53
CA SER A 65 -1.77 -7.43 17.77
C SER A 65 -1.92 -8.95 18.00
N PRO A 66 -1.31 -9.51 19.06
CA PRO A 66 -1.33 -10.96 19.32
C PRO A 66 -2.69 -11.49 19.81
N THR A 67 -3.53 -10.61 20.35
CA THR A 67 -4.89 -10.96 20.81
C THR A 67 -5.93 -10.37 19.85
N GLN A 68 -6.85 -11.20 19.38
CA GLN A 68 -8.00 -10.79 18.57
C GLN A 68 -9.32 -11.16 19.26
N ASN A 69 -10.29 -10.24 19.24
CA ASN A 69 -11.61 -10.43 19.82
C ASN A 69 -12.67 -10.47 18.73
N PHE A 70 -13.36 -11.60 18.60
CA PHE A 70 -14.46 -11.81 17.67
C PHE A 70 -15.79 -11.70 18.40
N SER A 71 -16.68 -10.86 17.88
CA SER A 71 -18.11 -10.91 18.23
C SER A 71 -18.78 -11.87 17.27
N ILE A 72 -19.23 -13.01 17.79
CA ILE A 72 -19.92 -14.08 17.05
C ILE A 72 -21.41 -13.73 16.84
N ALA A 73 -21.91 -12.68 17.52
CA ALA A 73 -23.22 -12.10 17.26
C ALA A 73 -23.26 -11.39 15.89
N GLU A 74 -24.37 -11.51 15.17
CA GLU A 74 -24.65 -10.90 13.85
C GLU A 74 -24.34 -9.39 13.83
N LEU A 75 -23.08 -9.05 13.60
CA LEU A 75 -22.70 -7.67 13.34
C LEU A 75 -23.23 -7.29 11.97
N SER A 76 -24.12 -6.30 11.96
CA SER A 76 -24.67 -5.64 10.78
C SER A 76 -23.59 -5.44 9.71
N ARG A 77 -23.93 -5.78 8.46
CA ARG A 77 -23.08 -5.63 7.26
C ARG A 77 -22.36 -4.28 7.19
N TRP A 78 -23.01 -3.22 7.66
CA TRP A 78 -22.47 -1.86 7.71
C TRP A 78 -21.37 -1.63 8.75
N THR A 79 -21.45 -2.29 9.92
CA THR A 79 -20.46 -2.14 10.98
C THR A 79 -19.16 -2.89 10.66
N LYS A 80 -19.26 -4.02 9.94
CA LYS A 80 -18.08 -4.72 9.40
C LYS A 80 -17.36 -3.86 8.35
N SER A 81 -18.09 -3.24 7.40
CA SER A 81 -17.49 -2.35 6.40
C SER A 81 -16.79 -1.12 7.01
N MET A 82 -17.36 -0.49 8.05
CA MET A 82 -16.74 0.69 8.67
C MET A 82 -15.48 0.35 9.49
N GLN A 83 -15.43 -0.84 10.08
CA GLN A 83 -14.27 -1.31 10.82
C GLN A 83 -13.10 -1.67 9.88
N PHE A 84 -13.40 -2.22 8.70
CA PHE A 84 -12.43 -2.35 7.60
C PHE A 84 -11.94 -0.98 7.12
N ILE A 85 -12.82 -0.02 6.85
CA ILE A 85 -12.42 1.34 6.44
C ILE A 85 -11.48 2.01 7.46
N HIS A 86 -11.70 1.82 8.76
CA HIS A 86 -10.85 2.42 9.79
C HIS A 86 -9.47 1.74 9.92
N GLU A 87 -9.40 0.41 9.82
CA GLU A 87 -8.11 -0.31 9.81
C GLU A 87 -7.37 -0.16 8.46
N ASP A 88 -8.11 -0.04 7.35
CA ASP A 88 -7.60 0.17 5.99
C ASP A 88 -7.04 1.60 5.80
N ILE A 89 -7.69 2.63 6.36
CA ILE A 89 -7.17 4.02 6.36
C ILE A 89 -5.88 4.13 7.18
N TRP A 90 -5.74 3.36 8.26
CA TRP A 90 -4.48 3.28 9.00
C TRP A 90 -3.41 2.45 8.26
N HIS A 91 -3.83 1.47 7.46
CA HIS A 91 -2.94 0.72 6.56
C HIS A 91 -2.48 1.51 5.33
N ILE A 92 -3.16 2.59 4.91
CA ILE A 92 -2.62 3.55 3.93
C ILE A 92 -1.38 4.26 4.50
N TRP A 93 -1.24 4.33 5.83
CA TRP A 93 -0.04 4.81 6.51
C TRP A 93 1.12 3.77 6.52
N LEU A 94 0.88 2.50 6.13
CA LEU A 94 1.87 1.41 6.21
C LEU A 94 2.82 1.31 5.00
N GLY A 95 2.60 2.05 3.91
CA GLY A 95 3.50 2.07 2.76
C GLY A 95 4.32 3.35 2.72
N PHE A 96 5.40 3.48 3.51
CA PHE A 96 6.33 4.60 3.37
C PHE A 96 6.81 4.78 1.91
N ASP A 97 6.86 3.69 1.14
CA ASP A 97 7.08 3.68 -0.31
C ASP A 97 6.08 4.51 -1.10
N HIS A 98 4.78 4.39 -0.82
CA HIS A 98 3.74 5.11 -1.54
C HIS A 98 3.82 6.61 -1.26
N VAL A 99 4.07 6.98 0.00
CA VAL A 99 4.27 8.38 0.39
C VAL A 99 5.53 8.93 -0.27
N LEU A 100 6.64 8.19 -0.21
CA LEU A 100 7.91 8.61 -0.81
C LEU A 100 7.79 8.72 -2.34
N PHE A 101 7.10 7.79 -2.98
CA PHE A 101 6.79 7.81 -4.41
C PHE A 101 5.94 9.01 -4.79
N LEU A 102 4.85 9.27 -4.05
CA LEU A 102 3.99 10.43 -4.27
C LEU A 102 4.78 11.73 -4.12
N LEU A 103 5.55 11.87 -3.04
CA LEU A 103 6.43 13.03 -2.84
C LEU A 103 7.42 13.19 -4.00
N ALA A 104 8.04 12.10 -4.45
CA ALA A 104 8.96 12.11 -5.58
C ALA A 104 8.28 12.61 -6.87
N LEU A 105 7.02 12.22 -7.12
CA LEU A 105 6.25 12.73 -8.26
C LEU A 105 5.87 14.21 -8.11
N LEU A 106 5.62 14.66 -6.89
CA LEU A 106 5.17 16.03 -6.59
C LEU A 106 6.32 17.05 -6.56
N LEU A 107 7.55 16.66 -6.20
CA LEU A 107 8.72 17.54 -6.14
C LEU A 107 8.88 18.46 -7.38
N PRO A 108 8.81 17.95 -8.62
CA PRO A 108 8.87 18.77 -9.83
C PRO A 108 7.51 19.33 -10.29
N ALA A 109 6.40 19.05 -9.60
CA ALA A 109 5.07 19.43 -10.10
C ALA A 109 4.86 20.94 -10.29
N VAL A 110 5.52 21.76 -9.46
CA VAL A 110 5.51 23.23 -9.57
C VAL A 110 6.61 23.78 -10.49
N MET A 111 7.31 22.90 -11.20
CA MET A 111 8.37 23.23 -12.14
C MET A 111 8.03 22.72 -13.53
N VAL A 112 8.13 23.59 -14.53
CA VAL A 112 7.94 23.24 -15.94
C VAL A 112 9.29 23.16 -16.61
N ARG A 113 9.47 22.13 -17.44
CA ARG A 113 10.64 22.01 -18.30
C ARG A 113 10.54 23.01 -19.45
N ARG A 114 11.53 23.89 -19.56
CA ARG A 114 11.78 24.73 -20.75
C ARG A 114 13.27 24.70 -21.07
N ASP A 115 13.62 24.34 -22.30
CA ASP A 115 15.00 24.27 -22.79
C ASP A 115 15.94 23.43 -21.92
N CYS A 116 15.46 22.25 -21.48
CA CYS A 116 16.18 21.31 -20.60
C CYS A 116 16.52 21.86 -19.19
N LEU A 117 15.95 23.02 -18.82
CA LEU A 117 16.07 23.60 -17.49
C LEU A 117 14.72 23.58 -16.76
N TRP A 118 14.78 23.46 -15.44
CA TRP A 118 13.62 23.61 -14.57
C TRP A 118 13.30 25.10 -14.41
N GLN A 119 12.12 25.50 -14.86
CA GLN A 119 11.60 26.86 -14.69
C GLN A 119 10.32 26.81 -13.85
N ALA A 120 10.08 27.85 -13.05
CA ALA A 120 8.88 27.92 -12.21
C ALA A 120 7.62 27.79 -13.08
N ALA A 121 6.67 26.95 -12.64
CA ALA A 121 5.38 26.82 -13.30
C ALA A 121 4.60 28.14 -13.30
N GLY A 122 3.81 28.33 -14.35
CA GLY A 122 2.97 29.51 -14.56
C GLY A 122 1.76 29.52 -13.62
N GLU A 123 0.58 29.30 -14.18
CA GLU A 123 -0.68 29.38 -13.45
C GLU A 123 -0.88 28.22 -12.47
N PHE A 124 -1.35 28.53 -11.25
CA PHE A 124 -1.64 27.54 -10.21
C PHE A 124 -2.69 26.50 -10.67
N SER A 125 -3.71 26.93 -11.41
CA SER A 125 -4.75 26.05 -11.98
C SER A 125 -4.14 24.95 -12.86
N ALA A 126 -3.20 25.31 -13.73
CA ALA A 126 -2.51 24.36 -14.61
C ALA A 126 -1.65 23.36 -13.82
N VAL A 127 -1.00 23.82 -12.75
CA VAL A 127 -0.26 22.95 -11.82
C VAL A 127 -1.21 21.95 -11.15
N CYS A 128 -2.32 22.43 -10.59
CA CYS A 128 -3.32 21.57 -9.95
C CYS A 128 -3.88 20.51 -10.90
N TRP A 129 -4.26 20.90 -12.12
CA TRP A 129 -4.74 19.96 -13.12
C TRP A 129 -3.70 18.91 -13.51
N ASN A 130 -2.43 19.30 -13.61
CA ASN A 130 -1.35 18.36 -13.86
C ASN A 130 -1.20 17.35 -12.72
N VAL A 131 -1.15 17.83 -11.46
CA VAL A 131 -1.04 16.95 -10.28
C VAL A 131 -2.22 16.00 -10.19
N LEU A 132 -3.45 16.50 -10.34
CA LEU A 132 -4.65 15.67 -10.35
C LEU A 132 -4.58 14.61 -11.45
N SER A 133 -4.15 14.96 -12.67
CA SER A 133 -4.00 13.99 -13.76
C SER A 133 -3.00 12.88 -13.44
N ILE A 134 -1.92 13.19 -12.70
CA ILE A 134 -0.90 12.22 -12.29
C ILE A 134 -1.45 11.30 -11.20
N VAL A 135 -2.04 11.87 -10.15
CA VAL A 135 -2.59 11.13 -9.00
C VAL A 135 -3.71 10.21 -9.47
N THR A 136 -4.70 10.75 -10.19
CA THR A 136 -5.81 9.95 -10.70
C THR A 136 -5.35 8.86 -11.68
N ALA A 137 -4.36 9.14 -12.55
CA ALA A 137 -3.83 8.11 -13.45
C ALA A 137 -3.15 6.96 -12.68
N PHE A 138 -2.42 7.28 -11.61
CA PHE A 138 -1.85 6.27 -10.72
C PHE A 138 -2.94 5.45 -10.04
N THR A 139 -3.94 6.10 -9.44
CA THR A 139 -5.03 5.44 -8.72
C THR A 139 -5.85 4.53 -9.61
N VAL A 140 -6.18 4.97 -10.83
CA VAL A 140 -6.90 4.14 -11.81
C VAL A 140 -6.10 2.89 -12.16
N ALA A 141 -4.80 3.04 -12.44
CA ALA A 141 -3.93 1.91 -12.77
C ALA A 141 -3.78 0.94 -11.58
N HIS A 142 -3.54 1.49 -10.39
CA HIS A 142 -3.45 0.74 -9.14
C HIS A 142 -4.73 -0.06 -8.90
N SER A 143 -5.89 0.60 -8.96
CA SER A 143 -7.20 -0.01 -8.75
C SER A 143 -7.42 -1.21 -9.66
N LEU A 144 -6.99 -1.10 -10.93
CA LEU A 144 -7.13 -2.16 -11.91
C LEU A 144 -6.33 -3.40 -11.50
N THR A 145 -5.04 -3.24 -11.20
CA THR A 145 -4.16 -4.36 -10.87
C THR A 145 -4.42 -4.94 -9.50
N LEU A 146 -4.84 -4.11 -8.53
CA LEU A 146 -5.31 -4.56 -7.23
C LEU A 146 -6.54 -5.45 -7.37
N SER A 147 -7.50 -5.05 -8.20
CA SER A 147 -8.70 -5.86 -8.47
C SER A 147 -8.35 -7.18 -9.15
N LEU A 148 -7.44 -7.17 -10.13
CA LEU A 148 -6.98 -8.40 -10.79
C LEU A 148 -6.32 -9.36 -9.82
N ALA A 149 -5.53 -8.84 -8.88
CA ALA A 149 -4.81 -9.64 -7.91
C ALA A 149 -5.72 -10.15 -6.78
N ALA A 150 -6.65 -9.32 -6.30
CA ALA A 150 -7.65 -9.69 -5.29
C ALA A 150 -8.67 -10.72 -5.80
N LEU A 151 -8.94 -10.72 -7.11
CA LEU A 151 -9.73 -11.76 -7.78
C LEU A 151 -8.91 -13.01 -8.12
N GLU A 152 -7.65 -13.07 -7.68
CA GLU A 152 -6.70 -14.17 -7.96
C GLU A 152 -6.48 -14.46 -9.45
N ILE A 153 -6.80 -13.51 -10.35
CA ILE A 153 -6.63 -13.65 -11.80
C ILE A 153 -5.14 -13.63 -12.17
N ILE A 154 -4.36 -12.80 -11.48
CA ILE A 154 -2.91 -12.68 -11.65
C ILE A 154 -2.26 -12.71 -10.27
N GLN A 155 -1.32 -13.64 -10.08
CA GLN A 155 -0.50 -13.74 -8.87
C GLN A 155 0.95 -13.51 -9.27
N LEU A 156 1.62 -12.60 -8.57
CA LEU A 156 3.02 -12.26 -8.78
C LEU A 156 3.77 -12.43 -7.47
N PRO A 157 5.02 -12.92 -7.48
CA PRO A 157 5.81 -13.05 -6.26
C PRO A 157 6.02 -11.69 -5.60
N SER A 158 5.64 -11.57 -4.31
CA SER A 158 5.71 -10.32 -3.53
C SER A 158 7.10 -9.68 -3.61
N ARG A 159 8.15 -10.49 -3.48
CA ARG A 159 9.55 -10.04 -3.63
C ARG A 159 9.82 -9.30 -4.93
N LEU A 160 9.32 -9.80 -6.07
CA LEU A 160 9.51 -9.15 -7.37
C LEU A 160 8.70 -7.85 -7.46
N VAL A 161 7.46 -7.86 -6.98
CA VAL A 161 6.59 -6.69 -6.98
C VAL A 161 7.20 -5.57 -6.12
N GLU A 162 7.55 -5.87 -4.87
CA GLU A 162 8.11 -4.91 -3.92
C GLU A 162 9.49 -4.37 -4.35
N SER A 163 10.35 -5.23 -4.90
CA SER A 163 11.63 -4.79 -5.47
C SER A 163 11.42 -3.87 -6.67
N THR A 164 10.43 -4.18 -7.53
CA THR A 164 10.13 -3.33 -8.68
C THR A 164 9.50 -2.00 -8.27
N ILE A 165 8.68 -2.00 -7.22
CA ILE A 165 8.16 -0.79 -6.58
C ILE A 165 9.32 0.09 -6.11
N ALA A 166 10.26 -0.44 -5.32
CA ALA A 166 11.42 0.33 -4.85
C ALA A 166 12.28 0.87 -6.01
N ALA A 167 12.53 0.04 -7.03
CA ALA A 167 13.25 0.45 -8.24
C ALA A 167 12.52 1.57 -9.00
N SER A 168 11.19 1.54 -9.04
CA SER A 168 10.40 2.60 -9.68
C SER A 168 10.57 3.95 -9.00
N VAL A 169 10.68 3.98 -7.66
CA VAL A 169 10.94 5.19 -6.89
C VAL A 169 12.32 5.76 -7.21
N VAL A 170 13.35 4.90 -7.34
CA VAL A 170 14.68 5.31 -7.80
C VAL A 170 14.61 5.94 -9.20
N LEU A 171 13.88 5.32 -10.13
CA LEU A 171 13.71 5.84 -11.49
C LEU A 171 13.02 7.21 -11.51
N VAL A 172 11.98 7.42 -10.68
CA VAL A 172 11.32 8.74 -10.55
C VAL A 172 12.31 9.77 -10.00
N GLY A 173 13.04 9.43 -8.94
CA GLY A 173 14.03 10.31 -8.34
C GLY A 173 15.10 10.72 -9.35
N LEU A 174 15.62 9.77 -10.14
CA LEU A 174 16.57 10.05 -11.22
C LEU A 174 15.95 10.95 -12.30
N GLY A 175 14.70 10.69 -12.69
CA GLY A 175 13.98 11.51 -13.66
C GLY A 175 13.69 12.93 -13.19
N ASN A 176 13.73 13.19 -11.88
CA ASN A 176 13.68 14.55 -11.33
C ASN A 176 15.02 15.29 -11.46
N LEU A 177 16.13 14.57 -11.32
CA LEU A 177 17.49 15.11 -11.53
C LEU A 177 17.79 15.33 -13.01
N TYR A 178 17.30 14.43 -13.87
CA TYR A 178 17.51 14.45 -15.31
C TYR A 178 16.18 14.70 -16.06
N PRO A 179 15.80 15.98 -16.28
CA PRO A 179 14.50 16.35 -16.85
C PRO A 179 14.23 15.84 -18.28
N THR A 180 15.25 15.32 -18.97
CA THR A 180 15.12 14.68 -20.28
C THR A 180 14.57 13.26 -20.21
N MET A 181 14.64 12.60 -19.04
CA MET A 181 14.30 11.19 -18.87
C MET A 181 12.78 10.92 -18.84
N ILE A 182 12.00 11.85 -18.27
CA ILE A 182 10.54 11.69 -18.10
C ILE A 182 9.80 12.84 -18.77
N THR A 183 9.10 12.55 -19.87
CA THR A 183 8.37 13.56 -20.65
C THR A 183 6.85 13.55 -20.38
N ARG A 184 6.24 12.37 -20.21
CA ARG A 184 4.80 12.21 -19.93
C ARG A 184 4.58 11.62 -18.54
N ARG A 185 4.63 12.47 -17.52
CA ARG A 185 4.59 12.06 -16.10
C ARG A 185 3.34 11.26 -15.75
N TRP A 186 2.17 11.62 -16.28
CA TRP A 186 0.94 10.87 -16.03
C TRP A 186 0.99 9.43 -16.58
N MET A 187 1.66 9.19 -17.72
CA MET A 187 1.85 7.83 -18.25
C MET A 187 2.80 7.01 -17.40
N VAL A 188 3.85 7.64 -16.88
CA VAL A 188 4.80 7.00 -15.98
C VAL A 188 4.11 6.65 -14.65
N ALA A 189 3.31 7.57 -14.10
CA ALA A 189 2.50 7.31 -12.92
C ALA A 189 1.47 6.20 -13.14
N PHE A 190 0.82 6.16 -14.31
CA PHE A 190 -0.05 5.05 -14.70
C PHE A 190 0.71 3.72 -14.71
N GLY A 191 1.87 3.65 -15.39
CA GLY A 191 2.69 2.44 -15.46
C GLY A 191 3.17 1.95 -14.09
N PHE A 192 3.56 2.87 -13.21
CA PHE A 192 3.93 2.53 -11.84
C PHE A 192 2.74 2.16 -10.96
N GLY A 193 1.57 2.74 -11.20
CA GLY A 193 0.32 2.34 -10.54
C GLY A 193 -0.04 0.88 -10.81
N LEU A 194 0.15 0.40 -12.06
CA LEU A 194 -0.08 -1.01 -12.41
C LEU A 194 0.79 -1.96 -11.55
N ILE A 195 2.05 -1.61 -11.29
CA ILE A 195 2.93 -2.47 -10.51
C ILE A 195 2.58 -2.37 -9.02
N HIS A 196 2.33 -1.15 -8.54
CA HIS A 196 1.99 -0.90 -7.14
C HIS A 196 0.72 -1.64 -6.68
N GLY A 197 -0.29 -1.75 -7.53
CA GLY A 197 -1.54 -2.43 -7.15
C GLY A 197 -1.36 -3.92 -6.83
N PHE A 198 -0.30 -4.57 -7.32
CA PHE A 198 0.02 -5.95 -6.92
C PHE A 198 0.62 -6.05 -5.52
N GLY A 199 1.24 -4.98 -4.99
CA GLY A 199 1.95 -5.02 -3.71
C GLY A 199 1.02 -5.20 -2.49
N PHE A 200 -0.27 -4.92 -2.66
CA PHE A 200 -1.27 -5.03 -1.60
C PHE A 200 -2.20 -6.25 -1.74
N ALA A 201 -1.99 -7.04 -2.80
CA ALA A 201 -2.87 -8.16 -3.14
C ALA A 201 -2.90 -9.24 -2.06
N ALA A 202 -1.74 -9.64 -1.54
CA ALA A 202 -1.61 -10.70 -0.54
C ALA A 202 -2.47 -10.41 0.70
N VAL A 203 -2.50 -9.16 1.16
CA VAL A 203 -3.27 -8.73 2.33
C VAL A 203 -4.78 -8.87 2.10
N LEU A 204 -5.29 -8.48 0.92
CA LEU A 204 -6.72 -8.56 0.62
C LEU A 204 -7.19 -10.01 0.41
N THR A 205 -6.39 -10.83 -0.28
CA THR A 205 -6.68 -12.26 -0.46
C THR A 205 -6.68 -12.99 0.89
N ASP A 206 -5.84 -12.56 1.82
CA ASP A 206 -5.80 -13.09 3.19
C ASP A 206 -7.06 -12.80 4.02
N LEU A 207 -7.86 -11.80 3.66
CA LEU A 207 -9.10 -11.51 4.37
C LEU A 207 -10.22 -12.52 4.06
N GLY A 208 -10.12 -13.32 3.00
CA GLY A 208 -11.10 -14.39 2.70
C GLY A 208 -12.55 -13.91 2.60
N LEU A 209 -12.75 -12.68 2.11
CA LEU A 209 -14.06 -12.02 2.02
C LEU A 209 -14.96 -12.72 1.00
N SER A 210 -16.29 -12.64 1.19
CA SER A 210 -17.22 -13.02 0.13
C SER A 210 -17.11 -12.04 -1.05
N HIS A 211 -17.50 -12.44 -2.25
CA HIS A 211 -17.36 -11.63 -3.46
C HIS A 211 -18.01 -10.23 -3.35
N ASP A 212 -19.20 -10.15 -2.73
CA ASP A 212 -19.89 -8.87 -2.52
C ASP A 212 -19.13 -7.95 -1.55
N LEU A 213 -18.55 -8.52 -0.49
CA LEU A 213 -17.73 -7.80 0.48
C LEU A 213 -16.40 -7.37 -0.14
N LEU A 214 -15.79 -8.21 -0.97
CA LEU A 214 -14.55 -7.91 -1.68
C LEU A 214 -14.70 -6.68 -2.58
N LEU A 215 -15.78 -6.60 -3.37
CA LEU A 215 -16.03 -5.44 -4.23
C LEU A 215 -16.20 -4.14 -3.43
N VAL A 216 -16.95 -4.19 -2.32
CA VAL A 216 -17.15 -3.03 -1.43
C VAL A 216 -15.82 -2.61 -0.79
N SER A 217 -15.01 -3.57 -0.32
CA SER A 217 -13.68 -3.32 0.23
C SER A 217 -12.74 -2.72 -0.81
N LEU A 218 -12.71 -3.23 -2.05
CA LEU A 218 -11.88 -2.68 -3.13
C LEU A 218 -12.25 -1.24 -3.46
N VAL A 219 -13.54 -0.93 -3.59
CA VAL A 219 -13.99 0.44 -3.84
C VAL A 219 -13.62 1.36 -2.67
N SER A 220 -13.87 0.92 -1.44
CA SER A 220 -13.58 1.70 -0.23
C SER A 220 -12.08 1.96 -0.07
N PHE A 221 -11.24 0.95 -0.35
CA PHE A 221 -9.79 1.06 -0.35
C PHE A 221 -9.30 2.08 -1.37
N ASN A 222 -9.75 1.99 -2.62
CA ASN A 222 -9.32 2.92 -3.68
C ASN A 222 -9.75 4.37 -3.39
N VAL A 223 -10.94 4.56 -2.82
CA VAL A 223 -11.40 5.89 -2.36
C VAL A 223 -10.51 6.40 -1.22
N GLY A 224 -10.16 5.53 -0.26
CA GLY A 224 -9.23 5.86 0.81
C GLY A 224 -7.87 6.31 0.27
N VAL A 225 -7.31 5.59 -0.70
CA VAL A 225 -6.02 5.90 -1.34
C VAL A 225 -6.06 7.28 -2.01
N GLU A 226 -7.07 7.55 -2.84
CA GLU A 226 -7.20 8.85 -3.51
C GLU A 226 -7.32 9.99 -2.48
N ILE A 227 -8.13 9.81 -1.43
CA ILE A 227 -8.28 10.80 -0.36
C ILE A 227 -6.95 11.02 0.37
N GLY A 228 -6.21 9.96 0.69
CA GLY A 228 -4.90 10.03 1.34
C GLY A 228 -3.87 10.78 0.48
N GLN A 229 -3.82 10.49 -0.82
CA GLN A 229 -2.95 11.22 -1.76
C GLN A 229 -3.33 12.70 -1.84
N LEU A 230 -4.62 13.02 -1.95
CA LEU A 230 -5.10 14.40 -1.96
C LEU A 230 -4.81 15.14 -0.65
N ALA A 231 -4.86 14.45 0.49
CA ALA A 231 -4.51 15.01 1.79
C ALA A 231 -3.02 15.38 1.91
N ILE A 232 -2.13 14.68 1.20
CA ILE A 232 -0.70 15.04 1.10
C ILE A 232 -0.49 16.16 0.08
N VAL A 233 -1.18 16.11 -1.06
CA VAL A 233 -1.10 17.13 -2.12
C VAL A 233 -1.59 18.48 -1.61
N ALA A 234 -2.68 18.51 -0.84
CA ALA A 234 -3.34 19.73 -0.37
C ALA A 234 -2.41 20.71 0.39
N PRO A 235 -1.58 20.28 1.36
CA PRO A 235 -0.59 21.15 1.99
C PRO A 235 0.71 21.29 1.17
N PHE A 236 1.15 20.22 0.50
CA PHE A 236 2.42 20.24 -0.23
C PHE A 236 2.38 21.24 -1.39
N LEU A 237 1.32 21.21 -2.20
CA LEU A 237 1.27 21.94 -3.46
C LEU A 237 1.25 23.47 -3.30
N PRO A 238 0.43 24.07 -2.40
CA PRO A 238 0.47 25.50 -2.14
C PRO A 238 1.82 25.94 -1.59
N LEU A 239 2.40 25.17 -0.65
CA LEU A 239 3.69 25.49 -0.08
C LEU A 239 4.77 25.50 -1.16
N ALA A 240 4.89 24.40 -1.92
CA ALA A 240 5.83 24.27 -3.03
C ALA A 240 5.63 25.39 -4.07
N TYR A 241 4.38 25.74 -4.40
CA TYR A 241 4.06 26.79 -5.35
C TYR A 241 4.48 28.17 -4.87
N LEU A 242 4.35 28.48 -3.57
CA LEU A 242 4.78 29.76 -2.98
C LEU A 242 6.30 29.93 -3.03
N ILE A 243 7.05 28.87 -2.72
CA ILE A 243 8.52 28.93 -2.69
C ILE A 243 9.16 28.62 -4.05
N ARG A 244 8.40 28.33 -5.12
CA ARG A 244 8.96 27.87 -6.42
C ARG A 244 9.95 28.84 -7.08
N HIS A 245 9.81 30.15 -6.83
CA HIS A 245 10.71 31.19 -7.37
C HIS A 245 11.96 31.40 -6.51
N SER A 246 12.01 30.78 -5.33
CA SER A 246 13.19 30.85 -4.47
C SER A 246 14.34 30.04 -5.06
N TRP A 247 15.57 30.50 -4.79
CA TRP A 247 16.78 29.76 -5.14
C TRP A 247 16.89 28.40 -4.42
N SER A 248 16.29 28.30 -3.23
CA SER A 248 16.31 27.09 -2.41
C SER A 248 15.45 25.97 -3.00
N TYR A 249 14.36 26.28 -3.72
CA TYR A 249 13.50 25.23 -4.25
C TYR A 249 14.19 24.27 -5.25
N PRO A 250 14.76 24.73 -6.37
CA PRO A 250 15.37 23.82 -7.35
C PRO A 250 16.58 23.06 -6.78
N ARG A 251 17.31 23.66 -5.83
CA ARG A 251 18.56 23.07 -5.29
C ARG A 251 18.33 22.20 -4.06
N LEU A 252 17.60 22.70 -3.07
CA LEU A 252 17.39 22.00 -1.82
C LEU A 252 16.19 21.06 -1.92
N VAL A 253 15.03 21.57 -2.33
CA VAL A 253 13.78 20.80 -2.35
C VAL A 253 13.78 19.79 -3.49
N LEU A 254 13.96 20.24 -4.74
CA LEU A 254 13.92 19.36 -5.90
C LEU A 254 15.14 18.44 -5.96
N THR A 255 16.35 19.01 -6.02
CA THR A 255 17.58 18.20 -6.17
C THR A 255 17.89 17.44 -4.88
N GLY A 256 17.98 18.13 -3.73
CA GLY A 256 18.24 17.48 -2.44
C GLY A 256 17.15 16.48 -2.04
N GLY A 257 15.87 16.82 -2.21
CA GLY A 257 14.77 15.89 -1.97
C GLY A 257 14.81 14.67 -2.88
N SER A 258 15.11 14.84 -4.17
CA SER A 258 15.24 13.70 -5.09
C SER A 258 16.42 12.80 -4.75
N LEU A 259 17.55 13.36 -4.31
CA LEU A 259 18.70 12.57 -3.84
C LEU A 259 18.36 11.78 -2.57
N ALA A 260 17.64 12.39 -1.62
CA ALA A 260 17.19 11.71 -0.41
C ALA A 260 16.22 10.55 -0.75
N VAL A 261 15.26 10.79 -1.65
CA VAL A 261 14.34 9.77 -2.17
C VAL A 261 15.12 8.61 -2.79
N ILE A 262 16.09 8.89 -3.67
CA ILE A 262 16.91 7.86 -4.32
C ILE A 262 17.68 7.05 -3.29
N ALA A 263 18.30 7.71 -2.30
CA ALA A 263 19.08 7.02 -1.28
C ALA A 263 18.21 6.05 -0.46
N ILE A 264 17.06 6.51 0.02
CA ILE A 264 16.11 5.68 0.79
C ILE A 264 15.59 4.53 -0.08
N ALA A 265 15.17 4.83 -1.31
CA ALA A 265 14.63 3.82 -2.21
C ALA A 265 15.67 2.77 -2.64
N LEU A 266 16.95 3.13 -2.75
CA LEU A 266 18.03 2.17 -2.99
C LEU A 266 18.23 1.22 -1.82
N VAL A 267 18.15 1.72 -0.58
CA VAL A 267 18.19 0.87 0.62
C VAL A 267 17.04 -0.14 0.58
N TRP A 268 15.81 0.33 0.43
CA TRP A 268 14.64 -0.56 0.36
C TRP A 268 14.71 -1.54 -0.82
N PHE A 269 15.20 -1.08 -1.98
CA PHE A 269 15.44 -1.97 -3.11
C PHE A 269 16.41 -3.08 -2.74
N THR A 270 17.53 -2.78 -2.10
CA THR A 270 18.49 -3.82 -1.69
C THR A 270 17.93 -4.77 -0.64
N GLU A 271 17.19 -4.26 0.34
CA GLU A 271 16.57 -5.09 1.38
C GLU A 271 15.59 -6.10 0.75
N ARG A 272 14.71 -5.64 -0.14
CA ARG A 272 13.69 -6.48 -0.78
C ARG A 272 14.24 -7.36 -1.89
N ALA A 273 15.17 -6.84 -2.69
CA ALA A 273 15.74 -7.59 -3.80
C ALA A 273 16.63 -8.73 -3.32
N PHE A 274 17.29 -8.60 -2.16
CA PHE A 274 18.22 -9.61 -1.63
C PHE A 274 17.75 -10.28 -0.35
N ASP A 275 16.59 -9.92 0.18
CA ASP A 275 16.04 -10.44 1.45
C ASP A 275 16.99 -10.17 2.63
N LEU A 276 17.52 -8.94 2.69
CA LEU A 276 18.46 -8.48 3.69
C LEU A 276 17.76 -7.50 4.64
N GLN A 277 17.95 -7.64 5.96
CA GLN A 277 17.58 -6.61 6.92
C GLN A 277 18.79 -5.70 7.18
N LEU A 278 18.84 -4.54 6.53
CA LEU A 278 19.94 -3.58 6.73
C LEU A 278 19.61 -2.62 7.89
N PHE A 279 18.34 -2.32 8.11
CA PHE A 279 17.87 -1.54 9.25
C PHE A 279 16.73 -2.25 10.00
N SER A 280 16.89 -2.43 11.31
CA SER A 280 15.79 -2.79 12.21
C SER A 280 15.01 -1.51 12.56
N LEU A 281 14.07 -1.11 11.72
CA LEU A 281 13.09 -0.07 12.06
C LEU A 281 11.74 -0.71 12.36
#